data_AF-F0Z4V1-F1
#
_entry.id   AF-F0Z4V1-F1
#
_cell.length_a   1.000
_cell.length_b   1.000
_cell.length_c   1.000
_cell.angle_alpha   90.00
_cell.angle_beta   90.00
_cell.angle_gamma   90.00
#
_symmetry.space_group_name_H-M   'P 1'
#
loop_
_entity.id
_entity.type
_entity.pdbx_description
1 polymer ?
#
loop_
_entity_poly.entity_id
_entity_poly.type
_entity_poly.pdbx_seq_one_letter_code
_entity_poly.pdbx_strand_id
1 'polypeptide(L)' 'MQKKIECAKSQLVYSSRSIREISDSLGFHDENYFGKVFKRQVGCSPGSYRYRKYNPDKWGALGPKQNKEESE' A
#
# COMPACT_ATOMS: atom_id res chain seq x y z
N MET A 1 -7.80 13.54 -1.79
CA MET A 1 -7.06 12.25 -1.87
C MET A 1 -7.39 11.27 -0.74
N GLN A 2 -7.78 11.70 0.47
CA GLN A 2 -8.00 10.78 1.60
C GLN A 2 -9.03 9.67 1.32
N LYS A 3 -10.18 9.99 0.69
CA LYS A 3 -11.22 9.01 0.31
C LYS A 3 -10.71 7.85 -0.57
N LYS A 4 -9.73 8.10 -1.45
CA LYS A 4 -9.16 7.06 -2.32
C LYS A 4 -8.35 6.04 -1.53
N ILE A 5 -7.60 6.50 -0.53
CA ILE A 5 -6.78 5.64 0.33
C ILE A 5 -7.65 4.81 1.28
N GLU A 6 -8.75 5.38 1.77
CA GLU A 6 -9.72 4.61 2.57
C GLU A 6 -10.36 3.49 1.75
N CYS A 7 -10.80 3.78 0.51
CA CYS A 7 -11.28 2.73 -0.39
C CYS A 7 -10.20 1.68 -0.68
N ALA A 8 -8.95 2.10 -0.89
CA ALA A 8 -7.83 1.18 -1.08
C ALA A 8 -7.63 0.24 0.11
N LYS A 9 -7.72 0.74 1.35
CA LYS A 9 -7.60 -0.10 2.56
C LYS A 9 -8.68 -1.18 2.56
N SER A 10 -9.92 -0.82 2.27
CA SER A 10 -11.02 -1.77 2.17
C SER A 10 -10.78 -2.78 1.05
N GLN A 11 -10.39 -2.33 -0.14
CA GLN A 11 -10.11 -3.25 -1.25
C GLN A 11 -8.93 -4.19 -0.96
N LEU A 12 -7.88 -3.74 -0.27
CA LEU A 12 -6.75 -4.60 0.10
C LEU A 12 -7.10 -5.69 1.11
N VAL A 13 -8.15 -5.48 1.93
CA VAL A 13 -8.56 -6.39 3.02
C VAL A 13 -9.69 -7.31 2.57
N TYR A 14 -10.66 -6.75 1.83
CA TYR A 14 -11.88 -7.41 1.40
C TYR A 14 -11.81 -7.95 -0.03
N SER A 15 -10.83 -7.51 -0.82
CA SER A 15 -10.63 -8.00 -2.19
C SER A 15 -9.29 -8.70 -2.34
N SER A 16 -9.28 -9.68 -3.24
CA SER A 16 -8.07 -10.43 -3.62
C SER A 16 -7.28 -9.72 -4.74
N ARG A 17 -7.78 -8.59 -5.25
CA ARG A 17 -7.21 -7.82 -6.35
C ARG A 17 -5.75 -7.46 -6.12
N SER A 18 -5.00 -7.38 -7.22
CA SER A 18 -3.61 -6.95 -7.19
C SER A 18 -3.50 -5.46 -6.86
N ILE A 19 -2.31 -5.05 -6.39
CA ILE A 19 -2.03 -3.63 -6.09
C ILE A 19 -2.27 -2.76 -7.33
N ARG A 20 -1.92 -3.27 -8.51
CA ARG A 20 -2.11 -2.64 -9.80
C ARG A 20 -3.58 -2.42 -10.15
N GLU A 21 -4.42 -3.44 -9.97
CA GLU A 21 -5.87 -3.32 -10.20
C GLU A 21 -6.53 -2.35 -9.24
N ILE A 22 -6.08 -2.31 -7.98
CA ILE A 22 -6.59 -1.38 -6.98
C ILE A 22 -6.16 0.05 -7.34
N SER A 23 -4.91 0.25 -7.77
CA SER A 23 -4.45 1.58 -8.22
C SER A 23 -5.23 2.06 -9.44
N ASP A 24 -5.45 1.18 -10.42
CA ASP A 24 -6.21 1.47 -11.64
C ASP A 24 -7.67 1.80 -11.32
N SER A 25 -8.33 0.97 -10.49
CA SER A 25 -9.71 1.16 -10.04
C SER A 25 -9.92 2.47 -9.27
N LEU A 26 -8.88 3.05 -8.66
CA LEU A 26 -8.94 4.31 -7.91
C LEU A 26 -8.48 5.51 -8.76
N GLY A 27 -8.13 5.29 -10.02
CA GLY A 27 -7.62 6.30 -10.95
C GLY A 27 -6.26 6.84 -10.53
N PHE A 28 -5.35 5.97 -10.07
CA PHE A 28 -3.93 6.29 -9.96
C PHE A 28 -3.24 5.92 -11.27
N HIS A 29 -2.29 6.76 -11.70
CA HIS A 29 -1.54 6.55 -12.94
C HIS A 29 -0.69 5.29 -12.88
N ASP A 30 -0.01 5.07 -11.73
CA ASP A 30 0.88 3.93 -11.52
C ASP A 30 0.80 3.37 -10.11
N GLU A 31 1.04 2.07 -10.00
CA GLU A 31 1.16 1.34 -8.74
C GLU A 31 2.25 1.91 -7.82
N ASN A 32 3.34 2.43 -8.40
CA ASN A 32 4.43 3.06 -7.66
C ASN A 32 3.99 4.37 -6.99
N TYR A 33 3.25 5.21 -7.72
CA TYR A 33 2.72 6.45 -7.16
C TYR A 33 1.66 6.16 -6.09
N PHE A 34 0.75 5.20 -6.37
CA PHE A 34 -0.19 4.70 -5.39
C PHE A 34 0.50 4.19 -4.11
N GLY A 35 1.54 3.36 -4.25
CA GLY A 35 2.31 2.83 -3.12
C GLY A 35 2.94 3.93 -2.27
N LYS A 36 3.53 4.97 -2.89
CA LYS A 36 4.08 6.14 -2.20
C LYS A 36 3.00 6.90 -1.42
N VAL A 37 1.86 7.19 -2.04
CA VAL A 37 0.75 7.93 -1.41
C VAL A 37 0.11 7.10 -0.30
N PHE A 38 -0.14 5.81 -0.54
CA PHE A 38 -0.69 4.89 0.44
C PHE A 38 0.25 4.76 1.65
N LYS A 39 1.56 4.62 1.42
CA LYS A 39 2.54 4.58 2.50
C LYS A 39 2.59 5.87 3.30
N ARG A 40 2.50 7.05 2.67
CA ARG A 40 2.44 8.33 3.40
C ARG A 40 1.18 8.46 4.26
N GLN A 41 0.06 7.92 3.81
CA GLN A 41 -1.23 8.05 4.49
C GLN A 41 -1.49 6.96 5.54
N VAL A 42 -0.94 5.75 5.34
CA VAL A 42 -1.18 4.57 6.19
C VAL A 42 0.07 4.20 7.01
N GLY A 43 1.23 4.73 6.64
CA GLY A 43 2.53 4.42 7.24
C GLY A 43 3.20 3.17 6.66
N CYS A 44 2.58 2.49 5.70
CA CYS A 44 3.10 1.22 5.15
C CYS A 44 2.69 0.98 3.70
N SER A 45 3.43 0.12 3.00
CA SER A 45 3.11 -0.25 1.62
C SER A 45 1.81 -1.08 1.57
N PRO A 46 1.02 -0.98 0.49
CA PRO A 46 -0.26 -1.67 0.38
C PRO A 46 -0.11 -3.21 0.40
N GLY A 47 1.00 -3.74 -0.12
CA GLY A 47 1.34 -5.18 -0.01
C GLY A 47 1.59 -5.61 1.45
N SER A 48 2.33 -4.81 2.22
CA SER A 48 2.54 -5.06 3.65
C SER A 48 1.24 -4.95 4.43
N TYR A 49 0.37 -3.99 4.08
CA TYR A 49 -0.95 -3.84 4.69
C TYR A 49 -1.82 -5.09 4.48
N ARG A 50 -1.80 -5.68 3.28
CA ARG A 50 -2.46 -6.95 2.99
C ARG A 50 -1.86 -8.12 3.77
N TYR A 51 -0.53 -8.17 3.89
CA TYR A 51 0.18 -9.20 4.66
C TYR A 51 -0.10 -9.12 6.16
N ARG A 52 -0.26 -7.91 6.72
CA ARG A 52 -0.56 -7.68 8.15
C ARG A 52 -1.84 -8.38 8.61
N LYS A 53 -2.81 -8.59 7.72
CA LYS A 53 -4.02 -9.39 8.02
C LYS A 53 -3.68 -10.81 8.47
N TYR A 54 -2.56 -11.37 8.02
CA TYR A 54 -2.19 -12.77 8.22
C TYR A 54 -1.10 -12.98 9.28
N ASN A 55 -0.32 -11.96 9.65
CA ASN A 55 0.78 -12.07 10.62
C ASN A 55 0.94 -10.76 11.43
N PRO A 56 0.10 -10.52 12.44
CA PRO A 56 0.13 -9.28 13.24
C PRO A 56 1.41 -9.14 14.10
N ASP A 57 2.07 -10.24 14.42
CA ASP A 57 3.21 -10.32 15.37
C ASP A 57 4.54 -9.90 14.73
N LYS A 58 4.68 -9.99 13.41
CA LYS A 58 5.93 -9.66 12.68
C LYS A 58 6.04 -8.19 12.23
N TRP A 59 5.04 -7.37 12.51
CA TRP A 59 4.96 -5.99 12.03
C TRP A 59 6.02 -5.04 12.62
N GLY A 60 6.53 -5.34 13.82
CA GLY A 60 7.57 -4.52 14.47
C GLY A 60 8.98 -4.65 13.85
N ALA A 61 9.27 -5.76 13.14
CA ALA A 61 10.61 -6.04 12.61
C ALA A 61 10.81 -5.60 11.14
N LEU A 62 9.71 -5.37 10.40
CA LEU A 62 9.72 -4.94 9.00
C LEU A 62 9.37 -3.45 8.85
N GLY A 63 9.83 -2.64 9.82
CA GLY A 63 9.85 -1.18 9.71
C GLY A 63 10.38 -0.74 8.33
N PRO A 64 9.95 0.43 7.83
CA PRO A 64 9.94 0.76 6.41
C PRO A 64 11.34 0.64 5.80
N LYS A 65 11.65 -0.51 5.18
CA LYS A 65 12.70 -0.60 4.17
C LYS A 65 12.17 0.10 2.93
N GLN A 66 12.23 1.43 2.98
CA GLN A 66 12.19 2.28 1.80
C GLN A 66 13.41 1.90 0.97
N ASN A 67 13.16 1.35 -0.21
CA ASN A 67 14.17 1.12 -1.22
C ASN A 67 14.99 2.41 -1.38
N LYS A 68 16.29 2.30 -1.14
CA LYS A 68 17.28 3.34 -1.29
C LYS A 68 17.56 3.46 -2.80
N GLU A 69 16.74 4.23 -3.51
CA GLU A 69 17.05 4.68 -4.86
C GLU A 69 17.17 6.19 -4.83
N GLU A 70 18.40 6.56 -4.47
CA GLU A 70 19.07 7.81 -4.77
C GLU A 70 19.55 7.70 -6.23
N SER A 71 19.01 8.54 -7.11
CA SER A 71 19.52 8.91 -8.45
C SER A 71 18.66 10.12 -8.83
N GLU A 72 19.12 11.37 -8.86
CA GLU A 72 20.43 11.98 -9.13
C GLU A 72 20.84 12.98 -8.04
#